data_AF-A0A6M3LE82-F1
#
_entry.id   AF-A0A6M3LE82-F1
#
_cell.length_a   1.000
_cell.length_b   1.000
_cell.length_c   1.000
_cell.angle_alpha   90.00
_cell.angle_beta   90.00
_cell.angle_gamma   90.00
#
_symmetry.space_group_name_H-M   'P 1'
#
loop_
_entity.id
_entity.type
_entity.pdbx_description
1 polymer ?
#
loop_
_entity_poly.entity_id
_entity_poly.type
_entity_poly.pdbx_seq_one_letter_code
_entity_poly.pdbx_strand_id
1 'polypeptide(L)'
;MARKPNGRCNEIHRHCAALLEWWNESSKEQRERGAQWYKDAYAEIDNAAIHCFTNTERAVKAAAVLSQRKSWKHSIDALWKLCWYVSAEGRELPSVGLNSVTDKAVACLRGENALSGPKVEAFAAAILGDKSAAVVDVWMLRAMGWNKNHSPDPGGMYDDLAMALKLAAYCVRVPITDFQATVWLAIRENWRSNGRAKSRT
;
A
#
# COMPACT_ATOMS: atom_id res chain seq x y z
N MET A 1 -19.03 -39.57 -7.49
CA MET A 1 -18.59 -38.33 -8.19
C MET A 1 -17.72 -37.51 -7.25
N ALA A 2 -16.41 -37.49 -7.45
CA ALA A 2 -15.53 -36.59 -6.70
C ALA A 2 -15.81 -35.14 -7.15
N ARG A 3 -16.18 -34.25 -6.21
CA ARG A 3 -16.27 -32.81 -6.49
C ARG A 3 -14.91 -32.35 -7.00
N LYS A 4 -14.85 -31.82 -8.23
CA LYS A 4 -13.65 -31.14 -8.73
C LYS A 4 -13.23 -30.09 -7.69
N PRO A 5 -11.94 -29.99 -7.32
CA PRO A 5 -11.49 -28.95 -6.40
C PRO A 5 -11.90 -27.59 -6.94
N ASN A 6 -12.54 -26.80 -6.09
CA ASN A 6 -13.13 -25.52 -6.43
C ASN A 6 -12.00 -24.60 -6.93
N GLY A 7 -12.00 -24.23 -8.22
CA GLY A 7 -10.85 -23.57 -8.88
C GLY A 7 -10.32 -22.32 -8.17
N ARG A 8 -11.22 -21.61 -7.47
CA ARG A 8 -10.92 -20.46 -6.62
C ARG A 8 -9.96 -20.78 -5.45
N CYS A 9 -10.13 -21.92 -4.79
CA CYS A 9 -9.26 -22.34 -3.68
C CYS A 9 -7.82 -22.63 -4.17
N ASN A 10 -7.70 -23.22 -5.35
CA ASN A 10 -6.40 -23.47 -5.97
C ASN A 10 -5.67 -22.18 -6.36
N GLU A 11 -6.40 -21.11 -6.73
CA GLU A 11 -5.83 -19.79 -7.01
C GLU A 11 -5.29 -19.12 -5.75
N ILE A 12 -6.07 -19.10 -4.66
CA ILE A 12 -5.64 -18.55 -3.37
C ILE A 12 -4.35 -19.24 -2.90
N HIS A 13 -4.29 -20.58 -2.94
CA HIS A 13 -3.09 -21.33 -2.55
C HIS A 13 -1.88 -21.01 -3.44
N ARG A 14 -2.06 -20.84 -4.76
CA ARG A 14 -0.97 -20.45 -5.66
C ARG A 14 -0.43 -19.06 -5.32
N HIS A 15 -1.30 -18.09 -5.09
CA HIS A 15 -0.88 -16.74 -4.71
C HIS A 15 -0.20 -16.72 -3.33
N CYS A 16 -0.70 -17.51 -2.38
CA CYS A 16 -0.07 -17.68 -1.07
C CYS A 16 1.35 -18.27 -1.20
N ALA A 17 1.52 -19.33 -2.02
CA ALA A 17 2.82 -19.94 -2.24
C ALA A 17 3.83 -18.94 -2.85
N ALA A 18 3.41 -18.19 -3.87
CA ALA A 18 4.26 -17.17 -4.51
C ALA A 18 4.69 -16.07 -3.53
N LEU A 19 3.81 -15.62 -2.63
CA LEU A 19 4.18 -14.67 -1.58
C LEU A 19 5.18 -15.25 -0.57
N LEU A 20 5.03 -16.53 -0.20
CA LEU A 20 5.94 -17.21 0.71
C LEU A 20 7.34 -17.38 0.10
N GLU A 21 7.44 -17.56 -1.22
CA GLU A 21 8.74 -17.57 -1.92
C GLU A 21 9.48 -16.24 -1.72
N TRP A 22 8.81 -15.11 -1.95
CA TRP A 22 9.41 -13.79 -1.69
C TRP A 22 9.81 -13.57 -0.24
N TRP A 23 9.00 -14.04 0.71
CA TRP A 23 9.37 -13.98 2.13
C TRP A 23 10.62 -14.83 2.43
N ASN A 24 10.68 -16.05 1.91
CA ASN A 24 11.82 -16.95 2.12
C ASN A 24 13.10 -16.41 1.50
N GLU A 25 13.01 -15.77 0.34
CA GLU A 25 14.13 -15.09 -0.33
C GLU A 25 14.52 -13.76 0.33
N SER A 26 13.64 -13.17 1.14
CA SER A 26 13.94 -11.89 1.80
C SER A 26 15.06 -12.00 2.83
N SER A 27 15.94 -11.00 2.86
CA SER A 27 17.02 -10.92 3.84
C SER A 27 16.50 -10.53 5.23
N LYS A 28 17.33 -10.77 6.26
CA LYS A 28 17.02 -10.31 7.62
C LYS A 28 16.80 -8.80 7.68
N GLU A 29 17.64 -8.04 6.96
CA GLU A 29 17.54 -6.58 6.88
C GLU A 29 16.20 -6.14 6.24
N GLN A 30 15.75 -6.81 5.19
CA GLN A 30 14.44 -6.54 4.57
C GLN A 30 13.28 -6.84 5.51
N ARG A 31 13.40 -7.87 6.36
CA ARG A 31 12.40 -8.20 7.40
C ARG A 31 12.37 -7.14 8.50
N GLU A 32 13.53 -6.71 8.98
CA GLU A 32 13.65 -5.64 9.99
C GLU A 32 13.09 -4.32 9.46
N ARG A 33 13.45 -3.93 8.22
CA ARG A 33 12.88 -2.75 7.55
C ARG A 33 11.38 -2.87 7.31
N GLY A 34 10.89 -4.05 6.94
CA GLY A 34 9.46 -4.31 6.74
C GLY A 34 8.64 -4.12 8.01
N ALA A 35 9.11 -4.65 9.14
CA ALA A 35 8.44 -4.52 10.44
C ALA A 35 8.38 -3.08 10.97
N GLN A 36 9.25 -2.20 10.46
CA GLN A 36 9.31 -0.80 10.86
C GLN A 36 8.57 0.13 9.88
N TRP A 37 8.36 -0.31 8.63
CA TRP A 37 7.89 0.53 7.53
C TRP A 37 6.60 1.32 7.83
N TYR A 38 5.56 0.66 8.35
CA TYR A 38 4.28 1.32 8.63
C TYR A 38 4.38 2.32 9.80
N LYS A 39 5.26 2.06 10.77
CA LYS A 39 5.51 2.99 11.89
C LYS A 39 6.25 4.22 11.41
N ASP A 40 7.26 4.05 10.56
CA ASP A 40 7.99 5.16 9.96
C ASP A 40 7.08 5.99 9.06
N ALA A 41 6.23 5.34 8.27
CA ALA A 41 5.24 6.00 7.43
C ALA A 41 4.24 6.82 8.27
N TYR A 42 3.76 6.27 9.39
CA TYR A 42 2.92 7.01 10.34
C TYR A 42 3.66 8.23 10.89
N ALA A 43 4.89 8.07 11.38
CA ALA A 43 5.68 9.15 11.96
C ALA A 43 5.93 10.29 10.96
N GLU A 44 6.19 9.96 9.69
CA GLU A 44 6.39 10.97 8.63
C GLU A 44 5.11 11.76 8.35
N ILE A 45 3.95 11.09 8.34
CA ILE A 45 2.64 11.74 8.17
C ILE A 45 2.27 12.56 9.39
N ASP A 46 2.48 12.03 10.59
CA ASP A 46 2.20 12.71 11.86
C ASP A 46 3.02 14.01 11.98
N ASN A 47 4.29 13.97 11.57
CA ASN A 47 5.11 15.16 11.48
C ASN A 47 4.50 16.23 10.54
N ALA A 48 4.04 15.82 9.35
CA ALA A 48 3.34 16.73 8.44
C ALA A 48 2.05 17.30 9.03
N ALA A 49 1.31 16.47 9.77
CA ALA A 49 0.06 16.86 10.41
C ALA A 49 0.29 17.90 11.51
N ILE A 50 1.26 17.66 12.40
CA ILE A 50 1.64 18.55 13.49
C ILE A 50 2.07 19.92 12.95
N HIS A 51 2.98 19.95 11.98
CA HIS A 51 3.49 21.21 11.44
C HIS A 51 2.45 22.04 10.68
N CYS A 52 1.38 21.41 10.20
CA CYS A 52 0.28 22.08 9.51
C CYS A 52 -0.96 22.25 10.39
N PHE A 53 -0.87 21.96 11.70
CA PHE A 53 -2.00 22.03 12.65
C PHE A 53 -3.25 21.26 12.17
N THR A 54 -3.05 20.10 11.54
CA THR A 54 -4.14 19.22 11.09
C THR A 54 -4.17 17.93 11.91
N ASN A 55 -5.24 17.16 11.76
CA ASN A 55 -5.42 15.89 12.43
C ASN A 55 -4.67 14.77 11.68
N THR A 56 -3.87 13.99 12.41
CA THR A 56 -3.05 12.91 11.84
C THR A 56 -3.88 11.87 11.09
N GLU A 57 -5.04 11.47 11.61
CA GLU A 57 -5.92 10.51 10.92
C GLU A 57 -6.38 11.05 9.55
N ARG A 58 -6.74 12.34 9.47
CA ARG A 58 -7.09 13.00 8.21
C ARG A 58 -5.91 13.04 7.24
N ALA A 59 -4.72 13.34 7.74
CA ALA A 59 -3.49 13.33 6.96
C ALA A 59 -3.14 11.92 6.44
N VAL A 60 -3.36 10.87 7.24
CA VAL A 60 -3.19 9.47 6.81
C VAL A 60 -4.15 9.11 5.68
N LYS A 61 -5.44 9.49 5.79
CA LYS A 61 -6.43 9.28 4.73
C LYS A 61 -6.02 9.98 3.43
N ALA A 62 -5.57 11.23 3.52
CA ALA A 62 -5.08 11.99 2.37
C ALA A 62 -3.82 11.34 1.76
N ALA A 63 -2.85 10.93 2.58
CA ALA A 63 -1.65 10.22 2.14
C ALA A 63 -1.99 8.92 1.41
N ALA A 64 -2.98 8.18 1.90
CA ALA A 64 -3.43 6.95 1.26
C ALA A 64 -4.01 7.21 -0.13
N VAL A 65 -4.80 8.27 -0.30
CA VAL A 65 -5.30 8.72 -1.61
C VAL A 65 -4.13 9.10 -2.55
N LEU A 66 -3.16 9.87 -2.06
CA LEU A 66 -2.00 10.32 -2.83
C LEU A 66 -1.04 9.18 -3.24
N SER A 67 -1.04 8.06 -2.50
CA SER A 67 -0.21 6.88 -2.77
C SER A 67 -0.58 6.12 -4.05
N GLN A 68 -1.64 6.55 -4.74
CA GLN A 68 -2.06 5.97 -6.01
C GLN A 68 -1.04 6.29 -7.10
N ARG A 69 -0.23 5.29 -7.47
CA ARG A 69 0.69 5.29 -8.63
C ARG A 69 1.85 6.29 -8.54
N LYS A 70 2.15 6.81 -7.35
CA LYS A 70 3.32 7.65 -7.07
C LYS A 70 4.31 6.94 -6.15
N SER A 71 5.56 7.40 -6.13
CA SER A 71 6.47 6.95 -5.08
C SER A 71 6.03 7.53 -3.73
N TRP A 72 6.40 6.85 -2.65
CA TRP A 72 6.12 7.31 -1.28
C TRP A 72 6.60 8.75 -1.05
N LYS A 73 7.85 9.06 -1.42
CA LYS A 73 8.42 10.41 -1.34
C LYS A 73 7.53 11.47 -2.00
N HIS A 74 7.11 11.25 -3.25
CA HIS A 74 6.23 12.21 -3.94
C HIS A 74 4.83 12.32 -3.29
N SER A 75 4.36 11.25 -2.65
CA SER A 75 3.08 11.25 -1.94
C SER A 75 3.18 12.11 -0.66
N ILE A 76 4.29 12.02 0.06
CA ILE A 76 4.57 12.86 1.22
C ILE A 76 4.82 14.32 0.82
N ASP A 77 5.61 14.58 -0.23
CA ASP A 77 5.82 15.95 -0.72
C ASP A 77 4.49 16.61 -1.12
N ALA A 78 3.57 15.84 -1.73
CA ALA A 78 2.22 16.29 -2.05
C ALA A 78 1.37 16.52 -0.80
N LEU A 79 1.44 15.62 0.18
CA LEU A 79 0.74 15.74 1.45
C LEU A 79 1.13 17.04 2.17
N TRP A 80 2.42 17.34 2.30
CA TRP A 80 2.90 18.58 2.91
C TRP A 80 2.29 19.82 2.27
N LYS A 81 2.29 19.88 0.93
CA LYS A 81 1.70 21.00 0.17
C LYS A 81 0.20 21.13 0.43
N LEU A 82 -0.53 20.02 0.49
CA LEU A 82 -1.97 20.04 0.74
C LEU A 82 -2.31 20.34 2.20
N CYS A 83 -1.57 19.81 3.16
CA CYS A 83 -1.70 20.15 4.58
C CYS A 83 -1.48 21.65 4.81
N TRP A 84 -0.47 22.22 4.16
CA TRP A 84 -0.23 23.67 4.16
C TRP A 84 -1.36 24.44 3.49
N TYR A 85 -1.88 23.96 2.35
CA TYR A 85 -3.01 24.61 1.67
C TYR A 85 -4.27 24.67 2.55
N VAL A 86 -4.62 23.59 3.25
CA VAL A 86 -5.83 23.56 4.10
C VAL A 86 -5.67 24.29 5.43
N SER A 87 -4.45 24.57 5.88
CA SER A 87 -4.19 25.17 7.20
C SER A 87 -4.24 26.70 7.22
N ALA A 88 -4.36 27.35 6.05
CA ALA A 88 -4.46 28.80 5.99
C ALA A 88 -5.36 29.28 4.84
N GLU A 89 -5.97 30.44 5.06
CA GLU A 89 -6.87 31.07 4.10
C GLU A 89 -6.11 31.76 2.94
N GLY A 90 -6.80 31.93 1.81
CA GLY A 90 -6.30 32.71 0.67
C GLY A 90 -5.17 32.06 -0.13
N ARG A 91 -4.89 30.77 0.06
CA ARG A 91 -3.84 30.05 -0.66
C ARG A 91 -4.35 29.46 -1.98
N GLU A 92 -3.48 29.44 -2.97
CA GLU A 92 -3.73 28.72 -4.22
C GLU A 92 -3.57 27.20 -4.01
N LEU A 93 -4.44 26.42 -4.65
CA LEU A 93 -4.37 24.96 -4.60
C LEU A 93 -3.11 24.48 -5.35
N PRO A 94 -2.18 23.77 -4.69
CA PRO A 94 -0.97 23.31 -5.35
C PRO A 94 -1.27 22.19 -6.35
N SER A 95 -0.61 22.23 -7.51
CA SER A 95 -0.64 21.12 -8.47
C SER A 95 0.16 19.93 -7.93
N VAL A 96 -0.55 18.94 -7.40
CA VAL A 96 0.04 17.75 -6.77
C VAL A 96 -0.38 16.43 -7.41
N GLY A 97 -1.05 16.46 -8.56
CA GLY A 97 -1.51 15.25 -9.26
C GLY A 97 -2.69 15.51 -10.18
N LEU A 98 -3.42 14.44 -10.51
CA LEU A 98 -4.73 14.55 -11.17
C LEU A 98 -5.70 15.28 -10.24
N ASN A 99 -6.51 16.18 -10.81
CA ASN A 99 -7.46 16.99 -10.04
C ASN A 99 -8.33 16.12 -9.11
N SER A 100 -8.87 15.01 -9.61
CA SER A 100 -9.69 14.09 -8.80
C SER A 100 -8.98 13.44 -7.61
N VAL A 101 -7.67 13.23 -7.68
CA VAL A 101 -6.87 12.70 -6.55
C VAL A 101 -6.60 13.83 -5.55
N THR A 102 -6.26 15.02 -6.07
CA THR A 102 -6.04 16.22 -5.26
C THR A 102 -7.30 16.59 -4.48
N ASP A 103 -8.46 16.64 -5.13
CA ASP A 103 -9.74 17.00 -4.52
C ASP A 103 -10.13 16.03 -3.41
N LYS A 104 -9.98 14.71 -3.65
CA LYS A 104 -10.23 13.69 -2.63
C LYS A 104 -9.28 13.80 -1.43
N ALA A 105 -8.00 14.08 -1.67
CA ALA A 105 -7.03 14.28 -0.60
C ALA A 105 -7.35 15.53 0.23
N VAL A 106 -7.74 16.64 -0.42
CA VAL A 106 -8.19 17.87 0.25
C VAL A 106 -9.45 17.61 1.07
N ALA A 107 -10.44 16.90 0.51
CA ALA A 107 -11.65 16.52 1.21
C ALA A 107 -11.34 15.70 2.48
N CYS A 108 -10.44 14.72 2.40
CA CYS A 108 -9.97 13.97 3.58
C CYS A 108 -9.36 14.89 4.64
N LEU A 109 -8.50 15.84 4.24
CA LEU A 109 -7.87 16.81 5.14
C LEU A 109 -8.87 17.74 5.83
N ARG A 110 -9.95 18.10 5.13
CA ARG A 110 -11.08 18.87 5.68
C ARG A 110 -11.98 18.06 6.61
N GLY A 111 -11.78 16.74 6.69
CA GLY A 111 -12.56 15.84 7.53
C GLY A 111 -13.78 15.24 6.84
N GLU A 112 -13.89 15.39 5.52
CA GLU A 112 -14.92 14.76 4.72
C GLU A 112 -14.61 13.26 4.50
N ASN A 113 -15.66 12.45 4.38
CA ASN A 113 -15.50 11.02 4.09
C ASN A 113 -15.26 10.78 2.58
N ALA A 114 -14.05 11.08 2.11
CA ALA A 114 -13.65 10.95 0.71
C ALA A 114 -12.70 9.78 0.42
N LEU A 115 -12.34 9.01 1.45
CA LEU A 115 -11.53 7.79 1.31
C LEU A 115 -12.40 6.70 0.70
N SER A 116 -12.01 6.19 -0.47
CA SER A 116 -12.81 5.21 -1.20
C SER A 116 -11.94 4.17 -1.90
N GLY A 117 -12.26 2.89 -1.67
CA GLY A 117 -11.76 1.76 -2.43
C GLY A 117 -10.84 0.84 -1.61
N PRO A 118 -10.87 -0.48 -1.90
CA PRO A 118 -10.37 -1.51 -0.97
C PRO A 118 -8.88 -1.35 -0.66
N LYS A 119 -8.05 -1.04 -1.66
CA LYS A 119 -6.63 -0.78 -1.46
C LYS A 119 -6.38 0.46 -0.59
N VAL A 120 -7.08 1.55 -0.86
CA VAL A 120 -6.81 2.85 -0.24
C VAL A 120 -7.24 2.81 1.23
N GLU A 121 -8.38 2.20 1.51
CA GLU A 121 -8.89 1.96 2.87
C GLU A 121 -7.97 1.04 3.67
N ALA A 122 -7.58 -0.11 3.11
CA ALA A 122 -6.65 -1.02 3.78
C ALA A 122 -5.29 -0.35 4.05
N PHE A 123 -4.81 0.48 3.12
CA PHE A 123 -3.54 1.17 3.30
C PHE A 123 -3.59 2.24 4.39
N ALA A 124 -4.69 3.00 4.47
CA ALA A 124 -4.91 3.93 5.58
C ALA A 124 -4.99 3.17 6.93
N ALA A 125 -5.74 2.07 6.98
CA ALA A 125 -5.86 1.24 8.19
C ALA A 125 -4.48 0.69 8.65
N ALA A 126 -3.67 0.20 7.71
CA ALA A 126 -2.33 -0.31 8.00
C ALA A 126 -1.42 0.78 8.59
N ILE A 127 -1.45 2.00 8.04
CA ILE A 127 -0.68 3.15 8.58
C ILE A 127 -1.20 3.55 9.97
N LEU A 128 -2.51 3.49 10.20
CA LEU A 128 -3.12 3.75 11.52
C LEU A 128 -2.86 2.64 12.55
N GLY A 129 -2.12 1.59 12.19
CA GLY A 129 -1.68 0.54 13.11
C GLY A 129 -2.54 -0.72 13.10
N ASP A 130 -3.50 -0.86 12.18
CA ASP A 130 -4.20 -2.12 11.98
C ASP A 130 -3.24 -3.18 11.40
N LYS A 131 -2.73 -4.03 12.30
CA LYS A 131 -1.83 -5.15 11.99
C LYS A 131 -2.46 -6.23 11.12
N SER A 132 -3.79 -6.21 10.98
CA SER A 132 -4.56 -7.16 10.17
C SER A 132 -4.92 -6.62 8.77
N ALA A 133 -4.59 -5.36 8.49
CA ALA A 133 -4.88 -4.72 7.21
C ALA A 133 -4.04 -5.33 6.08
N ALA A 134 -4.74 -5.85 5.07
CA ALA A 134 -4.16 -6.49 3.89
C ALA A 134 -4.18 -5.55 2.68
N VAL A 135 -3.02 -5.02 2.30
CA VAL A 135 -2.87 -4.02 1.24
C VAL A 135 -2.40 -4.70 -0.05
N VAL A 136 -3.34 -5.02 -0.93
CA VAL A 136 -3.02 -5.57 -2.26
C VAL A 136 -2.74 -4.41 -3.24
N ASP A 137 -1.46 -4.05 -3.38
CA ASP A 137 -0.99 -3.07 -4.36
C ASP A 137 -0.39 -3.73 -5.63
N VAL A 138 0.14 -2.92 -6.56
CA VAL A 138 0.72 -3.43 -7.81
C VAL A 138 1.95 -4.34 -7.58
N TRP A 139 2.69 -4.14 -6.49
CA TRP A 139 3.85 -4.97 -6.17
C TRP A 139 3.41 -6.28 -5.55
N MET A 140 2.39 -6.29 -4.70
CA MET A 140 1.77 -7.53 -4.22
C MET A 140 1.19 -8.36 -5.37
N LEU A 141 0.50 -7.71 -6.31
CA LEU A 141 0.01 -8.38 -7.53
C LEU A 141 1.16 -9.03 -8.30
N ARG A 142 2.25 -8.28 -8.53
CA ARG A 142 3.45 -8.83 -9.20
C ARG A 142 4.08 -9.98 -8.41
N ALA A 143 4.13 -9.89 -7.09
CA ALA A 143 4.66 -10.93 -6.22
C ALA A 143 3.84 -12.21 -6.31
N MET A 144 2.53 -12.09 -6.52
CA MET A 144 1.61 -13.21 -6.76
C MET A 144 1.63 -13.74 -8.20
N GLY A 145 2.55 -13.26 -9.06
CA GLY A 145 2.64 -13.65 -10.47
C GLY A 145 1.56 -13.03 -11.37
N TRP A 146 0.87 -12.00 -10.90
CA TRP A 146 -0.17 -11.32 -11.68
C TRP A 146 0.46 -10.39 -12.73
N ASN A 147 0.50 -10.86 -13.97
CA ASN A 147 1.12 -10.15 -15.08
C ASN A 147 0.21 -9.14 -15.80
N LYS A 148 -1.00 -8.86 -15.28
CA LYS A 148 -1.88 -7.85 -15.89
C LYS A 148 -1.49 -6.44 -15.42
N ASN A 149 -1.51 -5.49 -16.36
CA ASN A 149 -1.13 -4.08 -16.13
C ASN A 149 -2.21 -3.24 -15.40
N HIS A 150 -3.23 -3.86 -14.83
CA HIS A 150 -4.29 -3.19 -14.08
C HIS A 150 -4.54 -3.90 -12.75
N SER A 151 -4.95 -3.11 -11.75
CA SER A 151 -5.48 -3.65 -10.50
C SER A 151 -6.71 -4.52 -10.81
N PRO A 152 -6.91 -5.64 -10.10
CA PRO A 152 -8.09 -6.46 -10.25
C PRO A 152 -9.36 -5.63 -10.02
N ASP A 153 -10.44 -5.97 -10.70
CA ASP A 153 -11.72 -5.28 -10.55
C ASP A 153 -12.17 -5.32 -9.07
N PRO A 154 -12.76 -4.24 -8.53
CA PRO A 154 -13.34 -4.24 -7.18
C PRO A 154 -14.39 -5.36 -7.07
N GLY A 155 -14.25 -6.23 -6.08
CA GLY A 155 -15.09 -7.42 -5.89
C GLY A 155 -14.27 -8.63 -5.46
N GLY A 156 -14.85 -9.84 -5.63
CA GLY A 156 -14.31 -11.09 -5.05
C GLY A 156 -12.85 -11.42 -5.40
N MET A 157 -12.28 -10.82 -6.45
CA MET A 157 -10.87 -10.99 -6.80
C MET A 157 -9.93 -10.26 -5.83
N TYR A 158 -10.27 -9.05 -5.36
CA TYR A 158 -9.46 -8.36 -4.35
C TYR A 158 -9.46 -9.16 -3.03
N ASP A 159 -10.64 -9.66 -2.64
CA ASP A 159 -10.80 -10.42 -1.40
C ASP A 159 -10.00 -11.73 -1.43
N ASP A 160 -9.95 -12.42 -2.58
CA ASP A 160 -9.16 -13.64 -2.74
C ASP A 160 -7.65 -13.38 -2.64
N LEU A 161 -7.17 -12.28 -3.23
CA LEU A 161 -5.77 -11.89 -3.14
C LEU A 161 -5.41 -11.42 -1.73
N ALA A 162 -6.29 -10.68 -1.07
CA ALA A 162 -6.14 -10.28 0.33
C ALA A 162 -6.17 -11.51 1.26
N MET A 163 -6.98 -12.52 0.96
CA MET A 163 -7.00 -13.80 1.67
C MET A 163 -5.68 -14.56 1.49
N ALA A 164 -5.15 -14.63 0.26
CA ALA A 164 -3.85 -15.25 0.01
C ALA A 164 -2.72 -14.57 0.81
N LEU A 165 -2.75 -13.24 0.89
CA LEU A 165 -1.82 -12.46 1.71
C LEU A 165 -1.95 -12.75 3.21
N LYS A 166 -3.19 -12.79 3.72
CA LYS A 166 -3.51 -13.16 5.11
C LYS A 166 -2.97 -14.56 5.46
N LEU A 167 -3.22 -15.54 4.60
CA LEU A 167 -2.75 -16.91 4.78
C LEU A 167 -1.22 -17.01 4.77
N ALA A 168 -0.55 -16.31 3.85
CA ALA A 168 0.91 -16.32 3.78
C ALA A 168 1.54 -15.74 5.07
N ALA A 169 1.04 -14.59 5.55
CA ALA A 169 1.48 -14.00 6.82
C ALA A 169 1.23 -14.94 8.01
N TYR A 170 0.08 -15.61 8.04
CA TYR A 170 -0.25 -16.60 9.06
C TYR A 170 0.73 -17.78 9.07
N CYS A 171 1.09 -18.32 7.90
CA CYS A 171 2.03 -19.43 7.78
C CYS A 171 3.41 -19.14 8.40
N VAL A 172 3.86 -17.88 8.33
CA VAL A 172 5.16 -17.45 8.90
C VAL A 172 5.03 -16.77 10.27
N ARG A 173 3.80 -16.67 10.80
CA ARG A 173 3.47 -16.16 12.15
C ARG A 173 3.93 -14.72 12.42
N VAL A 174 3.73 -13.84 11.44
CA VAL A 174 4.01 -12.39 11.59
C VAL A 174 2.75 -11.57 11.28
N PRO A 175 2.66 -10.32 11.78
CA PRO A 175 1.61 -9.39 11.38
C PRO A 175 1.53 -9.22 9.86
N ILE A 176 0.32 -9.01 9.33
CA ILE A 176 0.12 -8.86 7.88
C ILE A 176 0.87 -7.64 7.35
N THR A 177 0.89 -6.56 8.14
CA THR A 177 1.62 -5.33 7.85
C THR A 177 3.12 -5.56 7.68
N ASP A 178 3.70 -6.40 8.53
CA ASP A 178 5.13 -6.69 8.52
C ASP A 178 5.45 -7.58 7.31
N PHE A 179 4.65 -8.64 7.11
CA PHE A 179 4.78 -9.53 5.97
C PHE A 179 4.70 -8.80 4.63
N GLN A 180 3.65 -8.00 4.42
CA GLN A 180 3.43 -7.31 3.16
C GLN A 180 4.50 -6.25 2.88
N ALA A 181 4.99 -5.56 3.91
CA ALA A 181 6.07 -4.59 3.76
C ALA A 181 7.40 -5.28 3.41
N THR A 182 7.71 -6.42 4.03
CA THR A 182 8.89 -7.23 3.68
C THR A 182 8.83 -7.73 2.24
N VAL A 183 7.72 -8.35 1.84
CA VAL A 183 7.54 -8.84 0.47
C VAL A 183 7.65 -7.68 -0.53
N TRP A 184 7.08 -6.52 -0.21
CA TRP A 184 7.16 -5.32 -1.03
C TRP A 184 8.60 -4.84 -1.22
N LEU A 185 9.41 -4.84 -0.16
CA LEU A 185 10.84 -4.52 -0.24
C LEU A 185 11.59 -5.52 -1.12
N ALA A 186 11.40 -6.82 -0.87
CA ALA A 186 12.08 -7.89 -1.58
C ALA A 186 11.84 -7.83 -3.09
N ILE A 187 10.58 -7.78 -3.53
CA ILE A 187 10.25 -7.73 -4.95
C ILE A 187 10.70 -6.44 -5.62
N ARG A 188 10.55 -5.30 -4.95
CA ARG A 188 10.89 -4.00 -5.53
C ARG A 188 12.39 -3.83 -5.70
N GLU A 189 13.19 -4.31 -4.75
CA GLU A 189 14.65 -4.30 -4.83
C GLU A 189 15.16 -5.29 -5.88
N ASN A 190 14.62 -6.51 -5.93
CA ASN A 190 14.92 -7.49 -6.99
C ASN A 190 14.62 -6.91 -8.38
N TRP A 191 13.46 -6.29 -8.56
CA TRP A 191 13.06 -5.68 -9.84
C TRP A 191 13.98 -4.52 -10.24
N ARG A 192 14.50 -3.73 -9.29
CA ARG A 192 15.47 -2.66 -9.57
C ARG A 192 16.82 -3.21 -10.00
N SER A 193 17.29 -4.28 -9.38
CA SER A 193 18.55 -4.93 -9.72
C SER A 193 18.48 -5.61 -11.09
N ASN A 194 17.41 -6.36 -11.36
CA ASN A 194 17.23 -7.12 -12.60
C ASN A 194 16.71 -6.24 -13.76
N GLY A 195 15.94 -5.20 -13.48
CA GLY A 195 15.44 -4.25 -14.48
C GLY A 195 16.54 -3.33 -15.04
N ARG A 196 17.54 -2.95 -14.22
CA ARG A 196 18.73 -2.21 -14.68
C ARG A 196 19.66 -3.05 -15.55
N ALA A 197 19.67 -4.37 -15.37
CA ALA A 197 20.44 -5.27 -16.23
C ALA A 197 19.89 -5.32 -17.67
N LYS A 198 18.57 -5.17 -17.85
CA LYS A 198 17.92 -5.13 -19.17
C LYS A 198 17.98 -3.77 -19.89
N SER A 199 18.48 -2.71 -19.25
CA SER A 199 18.60 -1.37 -19.85
C SER A 199 20.05 -0.97 -20.18
N ARG A 200 21.01 -1.90 -20.08
CA ARG A 200 22.45 -1.69 -20.40
C ARG A 200 22.93 -2.56 -21.56
N THR A 201 22.02 -3.11 -22.35
CA THR A 201 22.27 -3.81 -23.62
C THR A 201 21.48 -3.10 -24.70
#